data_AF-A0A844CSX9-F1
#
_entry.id   AF-A0A844CSX9-F1
#
_cell.length_a   1.000
_cell.length_b   1.000
_cell.length_c   1.000
_cell.angle_alpha   90.00
_cell.angle_beta   90.00
_cell.angle_gamma   90.00
#
_symmetry.space_group_name_H-M   'P 1'
#
loop_
_entity.id
_entity.type
_entity.pdbx_description
1 polymer ?
#
loop_
_entity_poly.entity_id
_entity_poly.type
_entity_poly.pdbx_seq_one_letter_code
_entity_poly.pdbx_strand_id
1 'polypeptide(L)'
;MGGLALLLLAACDTPPEGTTPENIAEYELAVASIGCELVGESDYLPVEFQAGLTREQSTAITSYMLSTGKAERLSEGGVKLTTGACA
;
A
#
# COMPACT_ATOMS: atom_id res chain seq x y z
N MET A 1 -30.66 27.76 9.81
CA MET A 1 -29.19 27.93 9.84
C MET A 1 -28.63 27.09 10.98
N GLY A 2 -27.58 26.30 10.73
CA GLY A 2 -26.96 25.37 11.69
C GLY A 2 -27.16 23.94 11.21
N GLY A 3 -26.32 23.32 10.39
CA GLY A 3 -24.87 23.50 10.26
C GLY A 3 -24.21 22.81 11.44
N LEU A 4 -23.90 21.50 11.33
CA LEU A 4 -22.95 20.82 12.19
C LEU A 4 -22.56 19.45 11.62
N ALA A 5 -21.28 19.39 11.26
CA ALA A 5 -20.39 18.25 11.34
C ALA A 5 -20.71 17.03 10.46
N LEU A 6 -20.30 17.14 9.19
CA LEU A 6 -19.61 16.02 8.53
C LEU A 6 -18.39 15.68 9.39
N LEU A 7 -18.57 14.80 10.38
CA LEU A 7 -17.46 14.07 10.97
C LEU A 7 -16.92 13.19 9.84
N LEU A 8 -15.95 13.72 9.07
CA LEU A 8 -15.05 12.86 8.33
C LEU A 8 -14.41 11.97 9.38
N LEU A 9 -14.93 10.75 9.49
CA LEU A 9 -14.15 9.60 9.91
C LEU A 9 -13.00 9.53 8.90
N ALA A 10 -11.96 10.33 9.11
CA ALA A 10 -10.64 9.98 8.64
C ALA A 10 -10.44 8.60 9.23
N ALA A 11 -10.62 7.56 8.39
CA ALA A 11 -10.29 6.21 8.77
C ALA A 11 -8.90 6.31 9.40
N CYS A 12 -8.79 5.84 10.64
CA CYS A 12 -7.53 5.88 11.37
C CYS A 12 -6.62 4.85 10.68
N ASP A 13 -6.08 5.25 9.53
CA ASP A 13 -5.29 4.45 8.61
C ASP A 13 -3.93 4.28 9.26
N THR A 14 -3.94 3.38 10.23
CA THR A 14 -2.80 3.16 11.10
C THR A 14 -1.87 2.25 10.31
N PRO A 15 -0.63 2.70 10.04
CA PRO A 15 0.33 1.88 9.32
C PRO A 15 0.53 0.55 10.07
N PRO A 16 0.80 -0.55 9.35
CA PRO A 16 1.13 -1.83 9.97
C PRO A 16 2.23 -1.72 11.03
N GLU A 17 2.20 -2.61 12.01
CA GLU A 17 3.24 -2.67 13.04
C GLU A 17 4.64 -2.77 12.42
N GLY A 18 5.58 -1.99 12.96
CA GLY A 18 6.94 -1.94 12.43
C GLY A 18 7.09 -1.16 11.12
N THR A 19 6.05 -0.46 10.65
CA THR A 19 6.13 0.43 9.48
C THR A 19 5.73 1.86 9.84
N THR A 20 6.18 2.80 9.03
CA THR A 20 5.85 4.23 9.15
C THR A 20 5.04 4.69 7.93
N PRO A 21 4.36 5.86 8.00
CA PRO A 21 3.73 6.45 6.84
C PRO A 21 4.72 6.72 5.69
N GLU A 22 5.98 7.05 6.01
CA GLU A 22 7.05 7.22 5.03
C GLU A 22 7.36 5.89 4.32
N ASN A 23 7.42 4.77 5.06
CA ASN A 23 7.59 3.45 4.45
C ASN A 23 6.47 3.09 3.46
N ILE A 24 5.23 3.49 3.75
CA ILE A 24 4.09 3.27 2.83
C ILE A 24 4.28 4.10 1.56
N ALA A 25 4.68 5.37 1.68
CA ALA A 25 4.92 6.23 0.53
C ALA A 25 6.08 5.71 -0.34
N GLU A 26 7.20 5.31 0.27
CA GLU A 26 8.34 4.71 -0.44
C GLU A 26 7.95 3.39 -1.11
N TYR A 27 7.11 2.58 -0.45
CA TYR A 27 6.55 1.37 -1.04
C TYR A 27 5.67 1.67 -2.26
N GLU A 28 4.75 2.65 -2.18
CA GLU A 28 3.91 3.04 -3.33
C GLU A 28 4.76 3.49 -4.52
N LEU A 29 5.81 4.29 -4.28
CA LEU A 29 6.75 4.73 -5.32
C LEU A 29 7.53 3.56 -5.92
N ALA A 30 8.01 2.64 -5.08
CA ALA A 30 8.75 1.47 -5.52
C ALA A 30 7.88 0.50 -6.32
N VAL A 31 6.61 0.31 -5.94
CA VAL A 31 5.66 -0.51 -6.70
C VAL A 31 5.30 0.16 -8.03
N ALA A 32 5.19 1.49 -8.06
CA ALA A 32 4.99 2.23 -9.30
C ALA A 32 6.18 2.08 -10.28
N SER A 33 7.41 1.99 -9.76
CA SER A 33 8.60 1.85 -10.61
C SER A 33 8.67 0.52 -11.37
N ILE A 34 7.95 -0.50 -10.90
CA ILE A 34 7.86 -1.82 -11.54
C ILE A 34 6.55 -2.06 -12.30
N GLY A 35 5.64 -1.08 -12.34
CA GLY A 35 4.38 -1.18 -13.10
C GLY A 35 3.12 -1.39 -12.26
N CYS A 36 3.15 -1.08 -10.97
CA CYS A 36 2.01 -1.07 -10.05
C CYS A 36 1.40 -2.43 -9.66
N GLU A 37 1.98 -3.52 -10.15
CA GLU A 37 1.51 -4.88 -9.93
C GLU A 37 2.57 -5.69 -9.21
N LEU A 38 2.12 -6.52 -8.26
CA LEU A 38 2.95 -7.41 -7.46
C LEU A 38 2.35 -8.81 -7.53
N VAL A 39 2.85 -9.64 -8.43
CA VAL A 39 2.34 -10.99 -8.68
C VAL A 39 3.10 -12.02 -7.88
N GLY A 40 4.43 -11.89 -7.82
CA GLY A 40 5.31 -12.87 -7.18
C GLY A 40 6.54 -12.27 -6.52
N GLU A 41 7.39 -13.14 -5.96
CA GLU A 41 8.60 -12.75 -5.23
C GLU A 41 9.54 -11.85 -6.06
N SER A 42 9.63 -12.11 -7.36
CA SER A 42 10.43 -11.31 -8.31
C SER A 42 10.03 -9.83 -8.36
N ASP A 43 8.78 -9.50 -8.04
CA ASP A 43 8.28 -8.13 -8.02
C ASP A 43 8.51 -7.48 -6.66
N TYR A 44 8.43 -8.26 -5.59
CA TYR A 44 8.63 -7.75 -4.24
C TYR A 44 10.09 -7.47 -3.92
N LEU A 45 11.04 -8.29 -4.39
CA LEU A 45 12.47 -8.08 -4.14
C LEU A 45 12.96 -6.68 -4.53
N PRO A 46 12.71 -6.16 -5.74
CA PRO A 46 13.12 -4.80 -6.10
C PRO A 46 12.35 -3.74 -5.31
N VAL A 47 11.11 -3.99 -4.91
CA VAL A 47 10.31 -3.05 -4.11
C VAL A 47 10.86 -2.93 -2.69
N GLU A 48 11.12 -4.07 -2.06
CA GLU A 48 11.74 -4.17 -0.73
C GLU A 48 13.10 -3.48 -0.70
N PHE A 49 13.91 -3.70 -1.74
CA PHE A 49 15.21 -3.04 -1.87
C PHE A 49 15.09 -1.52 -2.03
N GLN A 50 14.20 -1.03 -2.89
CA GLN A 50 14.01 0.41 -3.14
C GLN A 50 13.43 1.13 -1.92
N ALA A 51 12.43 0.55 -1.27
CA ALA A 51 11.74 1.15 -0.14
C ALA A 51 12.42 0.90 1.22
N GLY A 52 13.52 0.11 1.25
CA GLY A 52 14.24 -0.25 2.46
C GLY A 52 13.41 -1.09 3.43
N LEU A 53 12.61 -2.03 2.91
CA LEU A 53 11.66 -2.84 3.68
C LEU A 53 12.08 -4.30 3.78
N THR A 54 11.71 -4.92 4.89
CA THR A 54 11.76 -6.39 5.02
C THR A 54 10.58 -7.04 4.31
N ARG A 55 10.71 -8.34 4.07
CA ARG A 55 9.65 -9.19 3.51
C ARG A 55 8.35 -9.13 4.32
N GLU A 56 8.49 -9.06 5.65
CA GLU A 56 7.36 -8.98 6.57
C GLU A 56 6.65 -7.63 6.45
N GLN A 57 7.42 -6.53 6.40
CA GLN A 57 6.88 -5.19 6.24
C GLN A 57 6.19 -4.99 4.89
N SER A 58 6.81 -5.40 3.78
CA SER A 58 6.23 -5.29 2.44
C SER A 58 4.91 -6.06 2.34
N THR A 59 4.86 -7.27 2.89
CA THR A 59 3.64 -8.10 2.92
C THR A 59 2.55 -7.51 3.83
N ALA A 60 2.95 -6.93 4.97
CA ALA A 60 2.02 -6.27 5.88
C ALA A 60 1.41 -5.01 5.24
N ILE A 61 2.22 -4.21 4.54
CA ILE A 61 1.77 -3.04 3.78
C ILE A 61 0.82 -3.47 2.66
N THR A 62 1.16 -4.50 1.86
CA THR A 62 0.24 -5.05 0.85
C THR A 62 -1.11 -5.43 1.45
N SER A 63 -1.09 -6.15 2.58
CA SER A 63 -2.29 -6.64 3.24
C SER A 63 -3.15 -5.50 3.77
N TYR A 64 -2.52 -4.47 4.31
CA TYR A 64 -3.16 -3.23 4.73
C TYR A 64 -3.76 -2.46 3.55
N MET A 65 -3.08 -2.37 2.41
CA MET A 65 -3.63 -1.71 1.23
C MET A 65 -4.86 -2.44 0.69
N LEU A 66 -4.84 -3.77 0.69
CA LEU A 66 -6.02 -4.56 0.32
C LEU A 66 -7.19 -4.35 1.29
N SER A 67 -6.94 -4.33 2.60
CA SER A 67 -8.02 -4.17 3.60
C SER A 67 -8.62 -2.76 3.63
N THR A 68 -7.86 -1.77 3.16
CA THR A 68 -8.26 -0.35 3.11
C THR A 68 -8.77 0.07 1.73
N GLY A 69 -8.84 -0.85 0.76
CA GLY A 69 -9.31 -0.57 -0.60
C GLY A 69 -8.33 0.21 -1.48
N LYS A 70 -7.06 0.27 -1.07
CA LYS A 70 -5.94 0.89 -1.79
C LYS A 70 -5.20 -0.08 -2.72
N ALA A 71 -5.61 -1.34 -2.73
CA ALA A 71 -5.12 -2.34 -3.66
C ALA A 71 -6.24 -3.33 -3.99
N GLU A 72 -6.12 -3.97 -5.15
CA GLU A 72 -7.04 -4.98 -5.64
C GLU A 72 -6.30 -6.30 -5.89
N ARG A 73 -7.00 -7.43 -5.71
CA ARG A 73 -6.48 -8.75 -6.06
C ARG A 73 -6.59 -8.96 -7.57
N LEU A 74 -5.51 -9.42 -8.19
CA LEU A 74 -5.50 -9.78 -9.61
C LEU A 74 -6.06 -11.19 -9.81
N SER A 75 -6.69 -11.42 -10.97
CA SER A 75 -7.31 -12.72 -11.31
C SER A 75 -6.28 -13.83 -11.51
N GLU A 76 -5.07 -13.48 -11.95
CA GLU A 76 -3.93 -14.37 -12.15
C GLU A 76 -3.10 -14.62 -10.88
N GLY A 77 -3.46 -13.96 -9.77
CA GLY A 77 -2.70 -13.95 -8.53
C GLY A 77 -1.94 -12.64 -8.32
N GLY A 78 -1.64 -12.33 -7.07
CA GLY A 78 -0.98 -11.07 -6.70
C GLY A 78 -1.94 -9.93 -6.36
N VAL A 79 -1.40 -8.72 -6.43
CA VAL A 79 -2.10 -7.47 -6.15
C VAL A 79 -1.74 -6.38 -7.14
N LYS A 80 -2.66 -5.44 -7.33
CA LYS A 80 -2.40 -4.17 -8.01
C LYS A 80 -2.71 -3.02 -7.07
N LEU A 81 -1.80 -2.08 -6.93
CA LEU A 81 -2.07 -0.87 -6.17
C LEU A 81 -2.99 0.06 -6.96
N THR A 82 -3.89 0.74 -6.25
CA THR A 82 -4.88 1.68 -6.79
C THR A 82 -4.79 3.04 -6.07
N THR A 83 -3.64 3.32 -5.46
CA THR A 83 -3.34 4.46 -4.60
C THR A 83 -2.01 5.09 -4.97
N GLY A 84 -1.76 6.31 -4.48
CA GLY A 84 -0.47 6.98 -4.60
C GLY A 84 -0.07 7.19 -6.06
N ALA A 85 1.15 6.78 -6.40
CA ALA A 85 1.66 6.84 -7.78
C ALA A 85 1.02 5.79 -8.72
N CYS A 86 0.20 4.88 -8.19
CA CYS A 86 -0.50 3.81 -8.92
C CYS A 86 -2.01 4.03 -9.07
N ALA A 87 -2.51 5.23 -8.73
CA ALA A 87 -3.90 5.64 -8.89
C ALA A 87 -4.20 6.27 -10.26
#